data_AF-A0A261AJE4-F1
#
_entry.id   AF-A0A261AJE4-F1
#
_cell.length_a   1.000
_cell.length_b   1.000
_cell.length_c   1.000
_cell.angle_alpha   90.00
_cell.angle_beta   90.00
_cell.angle_gamma   90.00
#
_symmetry.space_group_name_H-M   'P 1'
#
loop_
_entity.id
_entity.type
_entity.pdbx_description
1 polymer ?
#
loop_
_entity_poly.entity_id
_entity_poly.type
_entity_poly.pdbx_seq_one_letter_code
_entity_poly.pdbx_strand_id
1 'polypeptide(L)'
;MECGSTIDVGEFEDILEEFDVNKELITLINDPFYTAFRKLQKQSERESDTIPKHSGNFQTSEPSNPEASSQYPSNLSIDTTDYRAKFLNANEHNLRAQKERDLSVKKAARFEKKAKKYDELEVKFKEMKKEKKQLERKIATQVKHSEENSRLRAKIASRQDIEKQLRASRNEHQQKAESLLEENTRLMKQSEEDNIKVVEMKKKLEEAKGKTREVNKEKIEILESRLSTAMRQSTPVKSPSSDTPGSSGEQEESQNPRKKLDELCKMKNRFSSFMKEANGIGEKLQSVSEDDELIDLAKFELIRLEGIVRIYEETLSMNILILQKTRDVSQLLPMHHPCLSPEFMKKYSDLMIGLTTEVPDTDCLICHEYRESHEKTIECETTCHKVYHLKCASEWFKQQQTCPHCRSRMLDDEEYPAL
;
A
#
# COMPACT_ATOMS: atom_id res chain seq x y z
N MET A 1 -23.31 -2.95 -33.26
CA MET A 1 -23.81 -4.31 -33.51
C MET A 1 -22.65 -5.10 -34.07
N GLU A 2 -21.98 -5.87 -33.22
CA GLU A 2 -20.91 -6.77 -33.65
C GLU A 2 -21.55 -7.93 -34.42
N CYS A 3 -21.08 -8.14 -35.64
CA CYS A 3 -21.57 -9.20 -36.51
C CYS A 3 -21.10 -10.54 -35.93
N GLY A 4 -22.03 -11.36 -35.45
CA GLY A 4 -21.74 -12.67 -34.87
C GLY A 4 -21.07 -13.59 -35.89
N SER A 5 -20.12 -14.39 -35.42
CA SER A 5 -19.44 -15.38 -36.24
C SER A 5 -20.43 -16.46 -36.68
N THR A 6 -20.56 -16.70 -37.99
CA THR A 6 -21.42 -17.77 -38.52
C THR A 6 -20.70 -19.10 -38.39
N ILE A 7 -21.36 -20.08 -37.76
CA ILE A 7 -20.90 -21.46 -37.66
C ILE A 7 -21.59 -22.31 -38.74
N ASP A 8 -20.87 -23.30 -39.29
CA ASP A 8 -21.48 -24.28 -40.18
C ASP A 8 -22.47 -25.16 -39.39
N VAL A 9 -23.61 -25.50 -40.00
CA VAL A 9 -24.67 -26.25 -39.29
C VAL A 9 -24.21 -27.65 -38.91
N GLY A 10 -23.37 -28.30 -39.73
CA GLY A 10 -22.82 -29.61 -39.40
C GLY A 10 -21.85 -29.54 -38.21
N GLU A 11 -20.97 -28.54 -38.21
CA GLU A 11 -20.06 -28.29 -37.09
C GLU A 11 -20.81 -27.92 -35.80
N PHE A 12 -21.92 -27.20 -35.92
CA PHE A 12 -22.80 -26.91 -34.79
C PHE A 12 -23.50 -28.17 -34.25
N GLU A 13 -23.99 -29.05 -35.12
CA GLU A 13 -24.62 -30.31 -34.71
C GLU A 13 -23.64 -31.26 -34.00
N ASP A 14 -22.40 -31.36 -34.49
CA ASP A 14 -21.35 -32.16 -33.87
C ASP A 14 -21.00 -31.66 -32.45
N ILE A 15 -20.94 -30.33 -32.27
CA ILE A 15 -20.72 -29.72 -30.96
C ILE A 15 -21.89 -29.99 -30.02
N LEU A 16 -23.14 -29.86 -30.48
CA LEU A 16 -24.30 -30.12 -29.63
C LEU A 16 -24.36 -31.58 -29.17
N GLU A 17 -23.89 -32.52 -29.98
CA GLU A 17 -23.76 -33.94 -29.60
C GLU A 17 -22.60 -34.19 -28.64
N GLU A 18 -21.46 -33.53 -28.81
CA GLU A 18 -20.32 -33.65 -27.91
C GLU A 18 -20.64 -33.18 -26.48
N PHE A 19 -21.52 -32.19 -26.34
CA PHE A 19 -21.91 -31.60 -25.05
C PHE A 19 -23.28 -32.06 -24.53
N ASP A 20 -23.90 -33.05 -25.17
CA ASP A 20 -25.18 -33.68 -24.78
C ASP A 20 -26.31 -32.64 -24.58
N VAL A 21 -26.34 -31.62 -25.43
CA VAL A 21 -27.27 -30.49 -25.32
C VAL A 21 -28.61 -30.86 -25.97
N ASN A 22 -29.70 -30.67 -25.23
CA ASN A 22 -31.04 -30.95 -25.76
C ASN A 22 -31.41 -29.99 -26.89
N LYS A 23 -31.38 -30.51 -28.13
CA LYS A 23 -31.61 -29.78 -29.38
C LYS A 23 -33.02 -29.17 -29.47
N GLU A 24 -34.00 -29.68 -28.72
CA GLU A 24 -35.38 -29.16 -28.70
C GLU A 24 -35.52 -27.80 -28.00
N LEU A 25 -34.52 -27.40 -27.20
CA LEU A 25 -34.51 -26.12 -26.48
C LEU A 25 -33.82 -25.00 -27.25
N ILE A 26 -33.33 -25.27 -28.47
CA ILE A 26 -32.56 -24.32 -29.28
C ILE A 26 -33.43 -23.85 -30.46
N THR A 27 -33.55 -22.52 -30.61
CA THR A 27 -34.25 -21.92 -31.77
C THR A 27 -33.22 -21.40 -32.77
N LEU A 28 -33.17 -22.03 -33.95
CA LEU A 28 -32.31 -21.61 -35.06
C LEU A 28 -32.98 -20.47 -35.84
N ILE A 29 -32.30 -19.34 -35.97
CA ILE A 29 -32.74 -18.20 -36.77
C ILE A 29 -31.83 -18.09 -38.00
N ASN A 30 -32.41 -18.25 -39.19
CA ASN A 30 -31.66 -18.18 -40.44
C ASN A 30 -31.20 -16.75 -40.71
N ASP A 31 -29.89 -16.56 -40.92
CA ASP A 31 -29.32 -15.28 -41.29
C ASP A 31 -29.63 -14.96 -42.78
N PRO A 32 -30.45 -13.92 -43.06
CA PRO A 32 -30.81 -13.54 -44.43
C PRO A 32 -29.61 -12.99 -45.24
N PHE A 33 -28.60 -12.44 -44.56
CA PHE A 33 -27.44 -11.83 -45.21
C PHE A 33 -26.45 -12.90 -45.69
N TYR A 34 -26.22 -13.94 -44.89
CA TYR A 34 -25.35 -15.05 -45.28
C TYR A 34 -25.93 -15.87 -46.45
N THR A 35 -27.25 -16.07 -46.46
CA THR A 35 -27.94 -16.76 -47.56
C THR A 35 -27.91 -15.97 -48.87
N ALA A 36 -27.96 -14.63 -48.81
CA ALA A 36 -27.78 -13.76 -49.98
C ALA A 36 -26.33 -13.78 -50.50
N PHE A 37 -25.34 -13.76 -49.60
CA PHE A 37 -23.91 -13.82 -49.94
C PHE A 37 -23.52 -15.12 -50.67
N ARG A 38 -23.99 -16.28 -50.20
CA ARG A 38 -23.75 -17.59 -50.85
C ARG A 38 -24.39 -17.71 -52.23
N LYS A 39 -25.49 -17.01 -52.51
CA LYS A 39 -26.10 -16.99 -53.84
C LYS A 39 -25.26 -16.20 -54.84
N LEU A 40 -24.62 -15.11 -54.41
CA LEU A 40 -23.72 -14.30 -55.23
C LEU A 40 -22.41 -15.05 -55.56
N GLN A 41 -21.84 -15.79 -54.60
CA GLN A 41 -20.65 -16.63 -54.84
C GLN A 41 -20.91 -17.75 -55.87
N LYS A 42 -22.09 -18.38 -55.82
CA LYS A 42 -22.49 -19.40 -56.81
C LYS A 42 -22.82 -18.83 -58.20
N GLN A 43 -22.95 -17.51 -58.34
CA GLN A 43 -23.05 -16.83 -59.64
C GLN A 43 -21.67 -16.53 -60.19
N SER A 44 -20.70 -16.11 -59.36
CA SER A 44 -19.32 -15.86 -59.81
C SER A 44 -18.56 -17.13 -60.21
N GLU A 45 -18.84 -18.27 -59.56
CA GLU A 45 -18.21 -19.56 -59.92
C GLU A 45 -18.64 -20.06 -61.31
N ARG A 46 -19.85 -19.69 -61.78
CA ARG A 46 -20.36 -20.10 -63.10
C ARG A 46 -19.81 -19.27 -64.27
N GLU A 47 -19.20 -18.12 -64.02
CA GLU A 47 -18.63 -17.25 -65.06
C GLU A 47 -17.15 -17.58 -65.39
N SER A 48 -16.49 -18.42 -64.59
CA SER A 48 -15.05 -18.71 -64.72
C SER A 48 -14.67 -19.87 -65.66
N ASP A 49 -15.64 -20.57 -66.26
CA ASP A 49 -15.42 -21.80 -67.06
C ASP A 49 -15.32 -21.61 -68.58
N THR A 50 -15.10 -20.39 -69.08
CA THR A 50 -14.94 -20.13 -70.52
C THR A 50 -13.73 -19.25 -70.81
N ILE A 51 -12.62 -19.85 -71.29
CA ILE A 51 -11.66 -19.33 -72.31
C ILE A 51 -10.58 -20.43 -72.62
N PRO A 52 -10.10 -20.59 -73.88
CA PRO A 52 -9.57 -21.86 -74.42
C PRO A 52 -8.04 -22.06 -74.30
N LYS A 53 -7.59 -23.32 -74.29
CA LYS A 53 -6.17 -23.73 -74.26
C LYS A 53 -5.56 -23.83 -75.67
N HIS A 54 -4.44 -23.13 -75.87
CA HIS A 54 -3.58 -23.21 -77.06
C HIS A 54 -2.63 -24.43 -76.94
N SER A 55 -2.56 -25.27 -77.96
CA SER A 55 -1.66 -26.43 -78.05
C SER A 55 -0.26 -26.02 -78.55
N GLY A 56 0.80 -26.38 -77.82
CA GLY A 56 2.18 -26.32 -78.29
C GLY A 56 2.70 -27.72 -78.62
N ASN A 57 2.98 -27.98 -79.89
CA ASN A 57 3.67 -29.18 -80.37
C ASN A 57 5.16 -29.10 -80.03
N PHE A 58 5.74 -30.20 -79.54
CA PHE A 58 7.19 -30.42 -79.52
C PHE A 58 7.53 -31.66 -80.36
N GLN A 59 8.27 -31.41 -81.43
CA GLN A 59 8.89 -32.41 -82.31
C GLN A 59 10.05 -33.11 -81.58
N THR A 60 10.20 -34.41 -81.82
CA THR A 60 11.46 -35.12 -81.59
C THR A 60 11.91 -35.75 -82.91
N SER A 61 13.17 -35.48 -83.24
CA SER A 61 13.87 -35.75 -84.49
C SER A 61 14.38 -37.19 -84.56
N GLU A 62 14.32 -37.78 -85.75
CA GLU A 62 14.99 -39.03 -86.14
C GLU A 62 16.52 -38.84 -86.23
N PRO A 63 17.34 -39.84 -85.87
CA PRO A 63 18.74 -39.87 -86.27
C PRO A 63 18.91 -40.62 -87.60
N SER A 64 19.69 -39.97 -88.47
CA SER A 64 20.11 -40.39 -89.80
C SER A 64 21.01 -41.64 -89.77
N ASN A 65 20.81 -42.54 -90.73
CA ASN A 65 21.62 -43.73 -90.97
C ASN A 65 22.68 -43.44 -92.06
N PRO A 66 23.97 -43.83 -91.93
CA PRO A 66 24.92 -43.77 -93.03
C PRO A 66 24.92 -45.08 -93.85
N GLU A 67 25.08 -44.92 -95.16
CA GLU A 67 25.21 -46.01 -96.13
C GLU A 67 26.49 -46.84 -95.92
N ALA A 68 26.40 -48.16 -96.08
CA ALA A 68 27.56 -49.00 -96.43
C ALA A 68 27.13 -50.18 -97.32
N SER A 69 27.67 -50.14 -98.53
CA SER A 69 27.67 -51.19 -99.56
C SER A 69 28.44 -52.44 -99.09
N SER A 70 27.95 -53.66 -99.37
CA SER A 70 28.80 -54.82 -99.71
C SER A 70 27.96 -56.02 -100.18
N GLN A 71 28.58 -56.79 -101.07
CA GLN A 71 28.08 -57.86 -101.92
C GLN A 71 27.75 -59.17 -101.17
N TYR A 72 26.75 -59.90 -101.70
CA TYR A 72 26.40 -61.34 -101.69
C TYR A 72 27.37 -62.35 -101.00
N PRO A 73 26.89 -63.50 -100.43
CA PRO A 73 26.03 -64.43 -101.16
C PRO A 73 24.89 -65.13 -100.40
N SER A 74 23.89 -65.51 -101.18
CA SER A 74 22.81 -66.41 -100.83
C SER A 74 23.31 -67.79 -100.40
N ASN A 75 22.52 -68.44 -99.55
CA ASN A 75 22.64 -69.81 -99.01
C ASN A 75 23.46 -69.98 -97.72
N LEU A 76 22.83 -69.61 -96.60
CA LEU A 76 22.80 -70.49 -95.45
C LEU A 76 21.38 -70.42 -94.86
N SER A 77 20.65 -71.54 -94.91
CA SER A 77 19.40 -71.72 -94.17
C SER A 77 19.73 -71.78 -92.67
N ILE A 78 20.15 -70.65 -92.10
CA ILE A 78 20.18 -70.44 -90.66
C ILE A 78 18.73 -70.28 -90.25
N ASP A 79 18.31 -71.09 -89.28
CA ASP A 79 17.00 -70.98 -88.64
C ASP A 79 16.89 -69.63 -87.91
N THR A 80 16.59 -68.58 -88.68
CA THR A 80 16.42 -67.18 -88.21
C THR A 80 15.26 -67.02 -87.23
N THR A 81 14.42 -68.05 -87.12
CA THR A 81 13.28 -68.12 -86.22
C THR A 81 13.70 -68.09 -84.75
N ASP A 82 14.84 -68.69 -84.38
CA ASP A 82 15.35 -68.72 -82.99
C ASP A 82 15.90 -67.36 -82.52
N TYR A 83 16.70 -66.67 -83.34
CA TYR A 83 17.22 -65.34 -83.02
C TYR A 83 16.12 -64.27 -82.97
N ARG A 84 15.15 -64.35 -83.89
CA ARG A 84 14.00 -63.43 -83.90
C ARG A 84 13.11 -63.64 -82.68
N ALA A 85 12.87 -64.89 -82.26
CA ALA A 85 12.14 -65.21 -81.04
C ALA A 85 12.86 -64.72 -79.78
N LYS A 86 14.18 -64.91 -79.69
CA LYS A 86 14.99 -64.39 -78.56
C LYS A 86 14.98 -62.86 -78.47
N PHE A 87 15.09 -62.17 -79.61
CA PHE A 87 15.02 -60.70 -79.66
C PHE A 87 13.65 -60.18 -79.24
N LEU A 88 12.56 -60.80 -79.72
CA LEU A 88 11.20 -60.42 -79.33
C LEU A 88 10.95 -60.65 -77.83
N ASN A 89 11.41 -61.79 -77.29
CA ASN A 89 11.32 -62.07 -75.85
C ASN A 89 12.15 -61.08 -75.01
N ALA A 90 13.37 -60.76 -75.44
CA ALA A 90 14.21 -59.78 -74.74
C ALA A 90 13.60 -58.37 -74.77
N ASN A 91 13.02 -57.97 -75.92
CA ASN A 91 12.32 -56.70 -76.06
C ASN A 91 11.05 -56.66 -75.19
N GLU A 92 10.31 -57.76 -75.12
CA GLU A 92 9.14 -57.87 -74.24
C GLU A 92 9.53 -57.78 -72.76
N HIS A 93 10.60 -58.46 -72.35
CA HIS A 93 11.16 -58.35 -70.99
C HIS A 93 11.62 -56.92 -70.69
N ASN A 94 12.28 -56.25 -71.64
CA ASN A 94 12.71 -54.86 -71.46
C ASN A 94 11.50 -53.92 -71.30
N LEU A 95 10.47 -54.08 -72.11
CA LEU A 95 9.24 -53.30 -72.03
C LEU A 95 8.49 -53.54 -70.72
N ARG A 96 8.44 -54.79 -70.23
CA ARG A 96 7.87 -55.12 -68.91
C ARG A 96 8.67 -54.47 -67.79
N ALA A 97 10.00 -54.56 -67.83
CA ALA A 97 10.88 -53.91 -66.84
C ALA A 97 10.75 -52.38 -66.86
N GLN A 98 10.55 -51.77 -68.03
CA GLN A 98 10.30 -50.33 -68.15
C GLN A 98 8.95 -49.94 -67.52
N LYS A 99 7.88 -50.71 -67.78
CA LYS A 99 6.57 -50.50 -67.15
C LYS A 99 6.63 -50.64 -65.62
N GLU A 100 7.37 -51.63 -65.12
CA GLU A 100 7.58 -51.83 -63.68
C GLU A 100 8.38 -50.69 -63.03
N ARG A 101 9.41 -50.19 -63.72
CA ARG A 101 10.16 -49.00 -63.31
C ARG A 101 9.24 -47.78 -63.23
N ASP A 102 8.42 -47.54 -64.26
CA ASP A 102 7.50 -46.39 -64.29
C ASP A 102 6.44 -46.45 -63.18
N LEU A 103 5.91 -47.64 -62.89
CA LEU A 103 5.00 -47.87 -61.76
C LEU A 103 5.69 -47.58 -60.42
N SER A 104 6.94 -48.02 -60.26
CA SER A 104 7.73 -47.79 -59.05
C SER A 104 8.04 -46.31 -58.86
N VAL A 105 8.39 -45.59 -59.93
CA VAL A 105 8.61 -44.13 -59.92
C VAL A 105 7.32 -43.39 -59.55
N LYS A 106 6.18 -43.77 -60.14
CA LYS A 106 4.87 -43.19 -59.78
C LYS A 106 4.51 -43.43 -58.30
N LYS A 107 4.84 -44.61 -57.77
CA LYS A 107 4.62 -44.94 -56.35
C LYS A 107 5.54 -44.12 -55.44
N ALA A 108 6.82 -43.98 -55.79
CA ALA A 108 7.77 -43.13 -55.06
C ALA A 108 7.33 -41.66 -55.03
N ALA A 109 6.89 -41.11 -56.17
CA ALA A 109 6.38 -39.74 -56.24
C ALA A 109 5.13 -39.51 -55.37
N ARG A 110 4.27 -40.52 -55.21
CA ARG A 110 3.11 -40.45 -54.29
C ARG A 110 3.56 -40.41 -52.83
N PHE A 111 4.55 -41.20 -52.44
CA PHE A 111 5.10 -41.17 -51.09
C PHE A 111 5.80 -39.85 -50.79
N GLU A 112 6.56 -39.31 -51.74
CA GLU A 112 7.21 -38.00 -51.59
C GLU A 112 6.17 -36.87 -51.39
N LYS A 113 5.08 -36.88 -52.17
CA LYS A 113 3.97 -35.93 -51.97
C LYS A 113 3.31 -36.08 -50.60
N LYS A 114 3.17 -37.31 -50.10
CA LYS A 114 2.58 -37.57 -48.78
C LYS A 114 3.52 -37.09 -47.66
N ALA A 115 4.82 -37.32 -47.80
CA ALA A 115 5.83 -36.83 -46.85
C ALA A 115 5.81 -35.30 -46.74
N LYS A 116 5.81 -34.59 -47.88
CA LYS A 116 5.72 -33.11 -47.89
C LYS A 116 4.48 -32.58 -47.16
N LYS A 117 3.32 -33.23 -47.33
CA LYS A 117 2.10 -32.86 -46.59
C LYS A 117 2.22 -33.07 -45.08
N TYR A 118 2.92 -34.11 -44.63
CA TYR A 118 3.16 -34.31 -43.20
C TYR A 118 4.09 -33.23 -42.64
N ASP A 119 5.16 -32.87 -43.37
CA ASP A 119 6.06 -31.80 -42.96
C ASP A 119 5.31 -30.46 -42.84
N GLU A 120 4.43 -30.15 -43.80
CA GLU A 120 3.56 -28.96 -43.75
C GLU A 120 2.61 -28.97 -42.54
N LEU A 121 2.01 -30.12 -42.23
CA LEU A 121 1.12 -30.28 -41.06
C LEU A 121 1.88 -30.12 -39.74
N GLU A 122 3.09 -30.67 -39.64
CA GLU A 122 3.94 -30.55 -38.45
C GLU A 122 4.30 -29.09 -38.16
N VAL A 123 4.58 -28.29 -39.20
CA VAL A 123 4.82 -26.85 -39.08
C VAL A 123 3.58 -26.14 -38.54
N LYS A 124 2.40 -26.39 -39.12
CA LYS A 124 1.13 -25.80 -38.66
C LYS A 124 0.81 -26.18 -37.22
N PHE A 125 1.07 -27.42 -36.82
CA PHE A 125 0.84 -27.86 -35.45
C PHE A 125 1.75 -27.14 -34.44
N LYS A 126 3.01 -26.89 -34.82
CA LYS A 126 3.94 -26.09 -34.01
C LYS A 126 3.49 -24.64 -33.88
N GLU A 127 2.94 -24.04 -34.93
CA GLU A 127 2.38 -22.68 -34.90
C GLU A 127 1.15 -22.61 -33.99
N MET A 128 0.16 -23.48 -34.19
CA MET A 128 -1.02 -23.56 -33.32
C MET A 128 -0.66 -23.74 -31.84
N LYS A 129 0.36 -24.56 -31.55
CA LYS A 129 0.83 -24.76 -30.17
C LYS A 129 1.42 -23.48 -29.57
N LYS A 130 2.12 -22.66 -30.37
CA LYS A 130 2.64 -21.35 -29.91
C LYS A 130 1.49 -20.37 -29.66
N GLU A 131 0.51 -20.32 -30.57
CA GLU A 131 -0.67 -19.46 -30.43
C GLU A 131 -1.50 -19.81 -29.19
N LYS A 132 -1.78 -21.11 -28.99
CA LYS A 132 -2.45 -21.60 -27.78
C LYS A 132 -1.73 -21.15 -26.51
N LYS A 133 -0.41 -21.33 -26.45
CA LYS A 133 0.41 -20.90 -25.30
C LYS A 133 0.37 -19.39 -25.09
N GLN A 134 0.30 -18.60 -26.16
CA GLN A 134 0.16 -17.15 -26.06
C GLN A 134 -1.22 -16.75 -25.54
N LEU A 135 -2.27 -17.43 -25.99
CA LEU A 135 -3.64 -17.18 -25.54
C LEU A 135 -3.82 -17.55 -24.06
N GLU A 136 -3.29 -18.69 -23.63
CA GLU A 136 -3.29 -19.11 -22.22
C GLU A 136 -2.62 -18.06 -21.31
N ARG A 137 -1.49 -17.48 -21.75
CA ARG A 137 -0.83 -16.38 -21.03
C ARG A 137 -1.72 -15.13 -20.94
N LYS A 138 -2.39 -14.75 -22.03
CA LYS A 138 -3.31 -13.60 -22.03
C LYS A 138 -4.48 -13.82 -21.09
N ILE A 139 -5.08 -15.02 -21.10
CA ILE A 139 -6.17 -15.39 -20.21
C ILE A 139 -5.70 -15.33 -18.75
N ALA A 140 -4.53 -15.90 -18.43
CA ALA A 140 -3.98 -15.86 -17.08
C ALA A 140 -3.76 -14.42 -16.58
N THR A 141 -3.25 -13.52 -17.43
CA THR A 141 -3.12 -12.09 -17.08
C THR A 141 -4.48 -11.43 -16.90
N GLN A 142 -5.44 -11.72 -17.76
CA GLN A 142 -6.79 -11.15 -17.67
C GLN A 142 -7.51 -11.58 -16.40
N VAL A 143 -7.36 -12.84 -15.97
CA VAL A 143 -7.92 -13.35 -14.70
C VAL A 143 -7.30 -12.59 -13.52
N LYS A 144 -5.97 -12.44 -13.48
CA LYS A 144 -5.30 -11.65 -12.42
C LYS A 144 -5.81 -10.22 -12.34
N HIS A 145 -5.94 -9.54 -13.48
CA HIS A 145 -6.50 -8.18 -13.53
C HIS A 145 -7.97 -8.14 -13.08
N SER A 146 -8.76 -9.19 -13.37
CA SER A 146 -10.16 -9.28 -12.93
C SER A 146 -10.27 -9.44 -11.41
N GLU A 147 -9.44 -10.31 -10.83
CA GLU A 147 -9.36 -10.52 -9.37
C GLU A 147 -8.93 -9.24 -8.65
N GLU A 148 -7.91 -8.55 -9.17
CA GLU A 148 -7.44 -7.28 -8.60
C GLU A 148 -8.51 -6.19 -8.67
N ASN A 149 -9.22 -6.07 -9.79
CA ASN A 149 -10.35 -5.15 -9.91
C ASN A 149 -11.47 -5.46 -8.92
N SER A 150 -11.77 -6.74 -8.68
CA SER A 150 -12.74 -7.15 -7.67
C SER A 150 -12.29 -6.73 -6.26
N ARG A 151 -11.01 -6.95 -5.93
CA ARG A 151 -10.41 -6.51 -4.65
C ARG A 151 -10.46 -4.99 -4.48
N LEU A 152 -10.14 -4.23 -5.52
CA LEU A 152 -10.22 -2.76 -5.48
C LEU A 152 -11.64 -2.27 -5.27
N ARG A 153 -12.64 -2.88 -5.93
CA ARG A 153 -14.06 -2.56 -5.71
C ARG A 153 -14.50 -2.82 -4.26
N ALA A 154 -14.04 -3.91 -3.64
CA ALA A 154 -14.30 -4.19 -2.23
C ALA A 154 -13.66 -3.15 -1.30
N LYS A 155 -12.40 -2.75 -1.55
CA LYS A 155 -11.73 -1.68 -0.80
C LYS A 155 -12.47 -0.34 -0.92
N ILE A 156 -12.94 0.01 -2.12
CA ILE A 156 -13.71 1.25 -2.36
C ILE A 156 -15.02 1.24 -1.58
N ALA A 157 -15.78 0.14 -1.61
CA ALA A 157 -17.02 0.02 -0.86
C ALA A 157 -16.80 0.16 0.67
N SER A 158 -15.78 -0.53 1.21
CA SER A 158 -15.42 -0.41 2.62
C SER A 158 -15.04 1.03 3.02
N ARG A 159 -14.29 1.73 2.17
CA ARG A 159 -13.93 3.14 2.40
C ARG A 159 -15.17 4.05 2.40
N GLN A 160 -16.13 3.80 1.52
CA GLN A 160 -17.40 4.57 1.48
C GLN A 160 -18.21 4.38 2.77
N ASP A 161 -18.25 3.17 3.31
CA ASP A 161 -18.94 2.89 4.57
C ASP A 161 -18.28 3.61 5.75
N ILE A 162 -16.94 3.58 5.84
CA ILE A 162 -16.18 4.31 6.87
C ILE A 162 -16.44 5.81 6.74
N GLU A 163 -16.40 6.37 5.52
CA GLU A 163 -16.66 7.79 5.30
C GLU A 163 -18.08 8.18 5.74
N LYS A 164 -19.07 7.33 5.47
CA LYS A 164 -20.45 7.54 5.92
C LYS A 164 -20.56 7.53 7.45
N GLN A 165 -19.87 6.61 8.14
CA GLN A 165 -19.83 6.57 9.60
C GLN A 165 -19.18 7.82 10.19
N LEU A 166 -18.04 8.26 9.63
CA LEU A 166 -17.35 9.47 10.06
C LEU A 166 -18.21 10.72 9.86
N ARG A 167 -18.92 10.83 8.73
CA ARG A 167 -19.86 11.93 8.49
C ARG A 167 -21.00 11.94 9.50
N ALA A 168 -21.56 10.78 9.84
CA ALA A 168 -22.61 10.67 10.85
C ALA A 168 -22.11 11.11 12.24
N SER A 169 -20.98 10.56 12.69
CA SER A 169 -20.35 10.94 13.96
C SER A 169 -20.01 12.43 14.04
N ARG A 170 -19.47 13.01 12.96
CA ARG A 170 -19.20 14.46 12.89
C ARG A 170 -20.48 15.28 13.08
N ASN A 171 -21.57 14.89 12.43
CA ASN A 171 -22.85 15.61 12.56
C ASN A 171 -23.42 15.51 13.98
N GLU A 172 -23.31 14.35 14.63
CA GLU A 172 -23.71 14.17 16.04
C GLU A 172 -22.88 15.06 16.97
N HIS A 173 -21.55 15.08 16.80
CA HIS A 173 -20.67 15.94 17.57
C HIS A 173 -20.98 17.43 17.35
N GLN A 174 -21.30 17.82 16.11
CA GLN A 174 -21.67 19.19 15.79
C GLN A 174 -22.98 19.61 16.48
N GLN A 175 -24.02 18.77 16.41
CA GLN A 175 -25.28 19.04 17.12
C GLN A 175 -25.08 19.14 18.63
N LYS A 176 -24.24 18.27 19.21
CA LYS A 176 -23.92 18.33 20.64
C LYS A 176 -23.17 19.60 21.01
N ALA A 177 -22.24 20.06 20.17
CA ALA A 177 -21.51 21.31 20.38
C ALA A 177 -22.44 22.53 20.32
N GLU A 178 -23.36 22.56 19.35
CA GLU A 178 -24.37 23.63 19.23
C GLU A 178 -25.30 23.66 20.45
N SER A 179 -25.78 22.51 20.92
CA SER A 179 -26.60 22.40 22.13
C SER A 179 -25.87 22.88 23.39
N LEU A 180 -24.59 22.50 23.56
CA LEU A 180 -23.77 22.97 24.69
C LEU A 180 -23.50 24.47 24.63
N LEU A 181 -23.33 25.04 23.43
CA LEU A 181 -23.15 26.48 23.26
C LEU A 181 -24.41 27.26 23.66
N GLU A 182 -25.57 26.75 23.27
CA GLU A 182 -26.86 27.34 23.65
C GLU A 182 -27.08 27.28 25.17
N GLU A 183 -26.78 26.13 25.80
CA GLU A 183 -26.87 25.98 27.25
C GLU A 183 -25.89 26.89 28.00
N ASN A 184 -24.63 26.97 27.57
CA ASN A 184 -23.65 27.90 28.15
C ASN A 184 -24.13 29.36 28.04
N THR A 185 -24.71 29.74 26.90
CA THR A 185 -25.26 31.09 26.71
C THR A 185 -26.40 31.36 27.68
N ARG A 186 -27.27 30.36 27.94
CA ARG A 186 -28.34 30.47 28.93
C ARG A 186 -27.79 30.63 30.35
N LEU A 187 -26.80 29.84 30.73
CA LEU A 187 -26.17 29.90 32.05
C LEU A 187 -25.44 31.23 32.29
N MET A 188 -24.78 31.77 31.27
CA MET A 188 -24.13 33.08 31.36
C MET A 188 -25.13 34.20 31.65
N LYS A 189 -26.27 34.23 30.94
CA LYS A 189 -27.35 35.21 31.21
C LYS A 189 -27.90 35.06 32.63
N GLN A 190 -28.14 33.83 33.08
CA GLN A 190 -28.60 33.57 34.45
C GLN A 190 -27.59 34.06 35.49
N SER A 191 -26.30 33.80 35.27
CA SER A 191 -25.24 34.27 36.16
C SER A 191 -25.15 35.79 36.22
N GLU A 192 -25.37 36.49 35.11
CA GLU A 192 -25.42 37.96 35.07
C GLU A 192 -26.61 38.50 35.87
N GLU A 193 -27.80 37.92 35.71
CA GLU A 193 -28.99 38.29 36.49
C GLU A 193 -28.78 38.08 37.99
N ASP A 194 -28.20 36.94 38.38
CA ASP A 194 -27.95 36.64 39.78
C ASP A 194 -26.85 37.54 40.38
N ASN A 195 -25.84 37.92 39.58
CA ASN A 195 -24.87 38.93 39.99
C ASN A 195 -25.53 40.29 40.26
N ILE A 196 -26.47 40.73 39.43
CA ILE A 196 -27.22 41.97 39.65
C ILE A 196 -28.00 41.89 40.97
N LYS A 197 -28.71 40.77 41.23
CA LYS A 197 -29.45 40.55 42.49
C LYS A 197 -28.52 40.56 43.70
N VAL A 198 -27.34 39.94 43.62
CA VAL A 198 -26.33 39.93 44.70
C VAL A 198 -25.84 41.34 44.99
N VAL A 199 -25.57 42.15 43.96
CA VAL A 199 -25.18 43.57 44.14
C VAL A 199 -26.29 44.35 44.84
N GLU A 200 -27.55 44.16 44.43
CA GLU A 200 -28.69 44.83 45.06
C GLU A 200 -28.88 44.40 46.53
N MET A 201 -28.76 43.10 46.82
CA MET A 201 -28.82 42.59 48.19
C MET A 201 -27.69 43.14 49.07
N LYS A 202 -26.47 43.23 48.53
CA LYS A 202 -25.33 43.84 49.24
C LYS A 202 -25.61 45.31 49.57
N LYS A 203 -26.19 46.07 48.64
CA LYS A 203 -26.59 47.47 48.88
C LYS A 203 -27.61 47.59 50.01
N LYS A 204 -28.68 46.79 49.97
CA LYS A 204 -29.70 46.75 51.04
C LYS A 204 -29.10 46.37 52.40
N LEU A 205 -28.14 45.44 52.41
CA LEU A 205 -27.43 45.04 53.63
C LEU A 205 -26.60 46.18 54.21
N GLU A 206 -25.86 46.93 53.39
CA GLU A 206 -25.08 48.08 53.86
C GLU A 206 -25.97 49.23 54.34
N GLU A 207 -27.10 49.49 53.68
CA GLU A 207 -28.10 50.46 54.16
C GLU A 207 -28.67 50.05 55.53
N ALA A 208 -28.97 48.76 55.73
CA ALA A 208 -29.43 48.23 57.01
C ALA A 208 -28.35 48.37 58.10
N LYS A 209 -27.09 48.02 57.79
CA LYS A 209 -25.94 48.21 58.71
C LYS A 209 -25.75 49.67 59.08
N GLY A 210 -25.89 50.60 58.13
CA GLY A 210 -25.82 52.04 58.38
C GLY A 210 -26.88 52.51 59.38
N LYS A 211 -28.13 52.10 59.18
CA LYS A 211 -29.23 52.39 60.14
C LYS A 211 -28.96 51.80 61.52
N THR A 212 -28.46 50.57 61.60
CA THR A 212 -28.08 49.94 62.88
C THR A 212 -26.93 50.69 63.56
N ARG A 213 -25.93 51.17 62.81
CA ARG A 213 -24.83 51.99 63.34
C ARG A 213 -25.36 53.30 63.93
N GLU A 214 -26.31 53.96 63.27
CA GLU A 214 -26.87 55.22 63.76
C GLU A 214 -27.71 55.02 65.04
N VAL A 215 -28.54 53.97 65.08
CA VAL A 215 -29.26 53.58 66.31
C VAL A 215 -28.30 53.22 67.44
N ASN A 216 -27.20 52.53 67.12
CA ASN A 216 -26.18 52.21 68.11
C ASN A 216 -25.42 53.45 68.59
N LYS A 217 -25.17 54.41 67.70
CA LYS A 217 -24.54 55.70 68.03
C LYS A 217 -25.44 56.54 68.95
N GLU A 218 -26.73 56.65 68.65
CA GLU A 218 -27.71 57.30 69.54
C GLU A 218 -27.76 56.63 70.91
N LYS A 219 -27.76 55.29 70.95
CA LYS A 219 -27.68 54.54 72.21
C LYS A 219 -26.38 54.81 72.97
N ILE A 220 -25.24 54.90 72.28
CA ILE A 220 -23.95 55.23 72.89
C ILE A 220 -23.99 56.66 73.43
N GLU A 221 -24.46 57.66 72.69
CA GLU A 221 -24.58 59.04 73.17
C GLU A 221 -25.51 59.15 74.40
N ILE A 222 -26.62 58.40 74.43
CA ILE A 222 -27.50 58.31 75.60
C ILE A 222 -26.77 57.67 76.78
N LEU A 223 -26.02 56.59 76.53
CA LEU A 223 -25.23 55.90 77.56
C LEU A 223 -24.09 56.79 78.07
N GLU A 224 -23.40 57.54 77.22
CA GLU A 224 -22.34 58.50 77.55
C GLU A 224 -22.88 59.71 78.32
N SER A 225 -24.07 60.19 78.00
CA SER A 225 -24.77 61.22 78.79
C SER A 225 -25.14 60.71 80.19
N ARG A 226 -25.62 59.46 80.27
CA ARG A 226 -25.86 58.77 81.55
C ARG A 226 -24.55 58.51 82.31
N LEU A 227 -23.48 58.14 81.62
CA LEU A 227 -22.15 57.90 82.20
C LEU A 227 -21.52 59.22 82.68
N SER A 228 -21.66 60.31 81.94
CA SER A 228 -21.22 61.67 82.32
C SER A 228 -21.95 62.17 83.56
N THR A 229 -23.21 61.76 83.73
CA THR A 229 -23.97 62.00 84.96
C THR A 229 -23.46 61.15 86.13
N ALA A 230 -23.05 59.91 85.87
CA ALA A 230 -22.50 58.98 86.86
C ALA A 230 -21.03 59.25 87.23
N MET A 231 -20.21 59.81 86.32
CA MET A 231 -18.78 60.08 86.49
C MET A 231 -18.44 61.33 87.30
N ARG A 232 -19.42 61.97 87.96
CA ARG A 232 -19.16 62.88 89.10
C ARG A 232 -18.63 62.13 90.34
N GLN A 233 -18.44 60.82 90.28
CA GLN A 233 -17.79 60.03 91.31
C GLN A 233 -16.76 59.09 90.70
N SER A 234 -15.50 59.27 91.13
CA SER A 234 -14.39 58.30 91.15
C SER A 234 -13.30 58.38 90.06
N THR A 235 -12.07 58.18 90.54
CA THR A 235 -10.72 58.41 90.01
C THR A 235 -10.13 57.29 89.13
N PRO A 236 -8.97 57.51 88.45
CA PRO A 236 -8.48 56.70 87.32
C PRO A 236 -7.35 55.72 87.67
N VAL A 237 -7.16 54.66 86.86
CA VAL A 237 -5.92 53.84 86.82
C VAL A 237 -5.57 53.41 85.37
N LYS A 238 -4.25 53.28 85.14
CA LYS A 238 -3.44 53.14 83.91
C LYS A 238 -3.52 51.80 83.13
N SER A 239 -3.09 51.93 81.86
CA SER A 239 -2.67 51.06 80.71
C SER A 239 -1.86 49.77 81.04
N PRO A 240 -1.43 48.85 80.11
CA PRO A 240 -1.14 49.00 78.65
C PRO A 240 -1.34 47.78 77.68
N SER A 241 -0.91 48.01 76.43
CA SER A 241 -0.78 47.27 75.14
C SER A 241 -0.38 45.77 75.07
N SER A 242 -0.69 45.09 73.93
CA SER A 242 0.31 44.52 72.97
C SER A 242 -0.27 43.67 71.82
N ASP A 243 0.20 43.97 70.61
CA ASP A 243 0.68 43.18 69.44
C ASP A 243 0.20 41.75 69.10
N THR A 244 -0.20 41.59 67.83
CA THR A 244 -0.16 40.37 66.97
C THR A 244 1.21 40.25 66.25
N PRO A 245 1.53 39.24 65.39
CA PRO A 245 1.20 37.80 65.32
C PRO A 245 2.48 36.92 65.07
N GLY A 246 2.37 35.58 65.01
CA GLY A 246 3.49 34.70 64.64
C GLY A 246 3.06 33.36 64.04
N SER A 247 3.03 33.29 62.71
CA SER A 247 2.76 32.08 61.90
C SER A 247 4.05 31.28 61.71
N SER A 248 3.99 29.97 61.96
CA SER A 248 5.06 29.02 61.65
C SER A 248 4.68 28.27 60.38
N GLY A 249 5.40 28.53 59.29
CA GLY A 249 5.27 27.80 58.04
C GLY A 249 6.34 26.72 57.96
N GLU A 250 5.91 25.46 57.94
CA GLU A 250 6.71 24.32 57.49
C GLU A 250 6.67 24.33 55.95
N GLN A 251 7.83 24.48 55.30
CA GLN A 251 7.94 24.40 53.85
C GLN A 251 8.29 22.98 53.43
N GLU A 252 7.35 22.35 52.73
CA GLU A 252 7.56 21.15 51.90
C GLU A 252 8.51 21.45 50.72
N GLU A 253 9.46 20.56 50.52
CA GLU A 253 10.61 20.69 49.62
C GLU A 253 10.35 20.27 48.16
N SER A 254 9.11 20.32 47.65
CA SER A 254 8.78 19.77 46.31
C SER A 254 8.53 20.79 45.19
N GLN A 255 8.54 22.10 45.45
CA GLN A 255 8.12 23.11 44.47
C GLN A 255 9.06 24.32 44.38
N ASN A 256 10.36 24.12 44.13
CA ASN A 256 11.25 25.27 43.86
C ASN A 256 11.05 25.78 42.41
N PRO A 257 10.43 26.96 42.20
CA PRO A 257 10.10 27.46 40.86
C PRO A 257 11.36 27.77 40.02
N ARG A 258 12.50 28.03 40.67
CA ARG A 258 13.78 28.29 39.98
C ARG A 258 14.37 27.02 39.37
N LYS A 259 14.32 25.89 40.09
CA LYS A 259 14.75 24.59 39.57
C LYS A 259 13.88 24.18 38.38
N LYS A 260 12.56 24.35 38.49
CA LYS A 260 11.62 24.00 37.41
C LYS A 260 11.81 24.85 36.15
N LEU A 261 12.11 26.14 36.34
CA LEU A 261 12.44 27.03 35.23
C LEU A 261 13.72 26.60 34.49
N ASP A 262 14.75 26.15 35.21
CA ASP A 262 15.99 25.65 34.61
C ASP A 262 15.75 24.36 33.79
N GLU A 263 14.94 23.43 34.31
CA GLU A 263 14.52 22.23 33.58
C GLU A 263 13.81 22.55 32.26
N LEU A 264 12.83 23.45 32.28
CA LEU A 264 12.08 23.83 31.08
C LEU A 264 12.97 24.54 30.04
N CYS A 265 13.91 25.37 30.50
CA CYS A 265 14.89 26.01 29.62
C CYS A 265 15.85 25.01 28.97
N LYS A 266 16.31 24.00 29.71
CA LYS A 266 17.14 22.90 29.17
C LYS A 266 16.38 22.09 28.12
N MET A 267 15.12 21.78 28.40
CA MET A 267 14.23 21.05 27.51
C MET A 267 14.03 21.76 26.16
N LYS A 268 13.94 23.09 26.17
CA LYS A 268 13.77 23.91 24.95
C LYS A 268 14.91 23.76 23.95
N ASN A 269 16.13 23.54 24.43
CA ASN A 269 17.31 23.45 23.57
C ASN A 269 17.53 22.05 22.96
N ARG A 270 16.81 21.02 23.41
CA ARG A 270 17.01 19.62 23.00
C ARG A 270 16.22 19.21 21.74
N PHE A 271 15.16 19.94 21.37
CA PHE A 271 14.21 19.50 20.32
C PHE A 271 14.70 19.62 18.87
N SER A 272 15.66 20.51 18.58
CA SER A 272 16.22 20.64 17.23
C SER A 272 16.89 19.34 16.73
N SER A 273 17.36 18.49 17.65
CA SER A 273 17.99 17.20 17.34
C SER A 273 16.96 16.08 17.09
N PHE A 274 15.79 16.15 17.74
CA PHE A 274 14.79 15.08 17.74
C PHE A 274 14.10 14.91 16.37
N MET A 275 13.69 16.01 15.73
CA MET A 275 13.09 15.94 14.39
C MET A 275 14.06 15.42 13.32
N LYS A 276 15.36 15.72 13.47
CA LYS A 276 16.39 15.18 12.56
C LYS A 276 16.48 13.67 12.64
N GLU A 277 16.40 13.11 13.84
CA GLU A 277 16.40 11.66 14.04
C GLU A 277 15.14 11.01 13.46
N ALA A 278 13.96 11.57 13.75
CA ALA A 278 12.70 11.05 13.21
C ALA A 278 12.70 11.03 11.68
N ASN A 279 13.16 12.12 11.05
CA ASN A 279 13.34 12.17 9.59
C ASN A 279 14.32 11.10 9.09
N GLY A 280 15.43 10.88 9.80
CA GLY A 280 16.38 9.82 9.47
C GLY A 280 15.77 8.41 9.51
N ILE A 281 14.82 8.15 10.42
CA ILE A 281 14.05 6.89 10.45
C ILE A 281 13.20 6.75 9.17
N GLY A 282 12.50 7.81 8.78
CA GLY A 282 11.66 7.83 7.57
C GLY A 282 12.47 7.65 6.28
N GLU A 283 13.58 8.39 6.14
CA GLU A 283 14.49 8.27 4.99
C GLU A 283 15.09 6.87 4.90
N LYS A 284 15.53 6.30 6.04
CA LYS A 284 16.09 4.95 6.05
C LYS A 284 15.04 3.92 5.63
N LEU A 285 13.82 4.01 6.16
CA LEU A 285 12.73 3.11 5.79
C LEU A 285 12.41 3.21 4.29
N GLN A 286 12.35 4.43 3.73
CA GLN A 286 12.11 4.63 2.31
C GLN A 286 13.23 4.08 1.43
N SER A 287 14.47 4.05 1.92
CA SER A 287 15.61 3.49 1.17
C SER A 287 15.65 1.96 1.13
N VAL A 288 14.93 1.26 2.01
CA VAL A 288 15.03 -0.20 2.18
C VAL A 288 13.72 -0.96 2.01
N SER A 289 12.58 -0.28 1.96
CA SER A 289 11.26 -0.88 1.84
C SER A 289 10.65 -0.63 0.46
N GLU A 290 10.01 -1.64 -0.11
CA GLU A 290 9.12 -1.51 -1.29
C GLU A 290 7.63 -1.49 -0.88
N ASP A 291 7.31 -1.60 0.41
CA ASP A 291 5.94 -1.55 0.93
C ASP A 291 5.42 -0.11 0.98
N ASP A 292 4.64 0.26 -0.04
CA ASP A 292 4.00 1.57 -0.16
C ASP A 292 3.09 1.92 1.04
N GLU A 293 2.39 0.93 1.63
CA GLU A 293 1.51 1.18 2.79
C GLU A 293 2.33 1.56 4.02
N LEU A 294 3.48 0.89 4.23
CA LEU A 294 4.41 1.20 5.33
C LEU A 294 5.13 2.54 5.11
N ILE A 295 5.48 2.86 3.87
CA ILE A 295 6.09 4.16 3.51
C ILE A 295 5.09 5.29 3.76
N ASP A 296 3.84 5.13 3.37
CA ASP A 296 2.81 6.15 3.60
C ASP A 296 2.49 6.30 5.09
N LEU A 297 2.51 5.21 5.87
CA LEU A 297 2.45 5.26 7.33
C LEU A 297 3.60 6.09 7.91
N ALA A 298 4.84 5.88 7.44
CA ALA A 298 6.00 6.65 7.89
C ALA A 298 5.83 8.16 7.64
N LYS A 299 5.38 8.54 6.44
CA LYS A 299 5.11 9.94 6.09
C LYS A 299 4.04 10.55 7.01
N PHE A 300 2.95 9.81 7.24
CA PHE A 300 1.88 10.24 8.14
C PHE A 300 2.41 10.45 9.56
N GLU A 301 3.23 9.54 10.08
CA GLU A 301 3.81 9.64 11.42
C GLU A 301 4.75 10.83 11.57
N LEU A 302 5.56 11.16 10.54
CA LEU A 302 6.41 12.35 10.56
C LEU A 302 5.58 13.64 10.63
N ILE A 303 4.52 13.74 9.83
CA ILE A 303 3.61 14.90 9.86
C ILE A 303 2.90 15.00 11.22
N ARG A 304 2.41 13.88 11.75
CA ARG A 304 1.77 13.82 13.07
C ARG A 304 2.75 14.28 14.16
N LEU A 305 3.99 13.79 14.12
CA LEU A 305 5.03 14.13 15.07
C LEU A 305 5.41 15.61 15.01
N GLU A 306 5.57 16.16 13.81
CA GLU A 306 5.83 17.59 13.61
C GLU A 306 4.74 18.46 14.26
N GLY A 307 3.47 18.08 14.08
CA GLY A 307 2.35 18.75 14.74
C GLY A 307 2.42 18.69 16.27
N ILE A 308 2.76 17.52 16.84
CA ILE A 308 2.89 17.34 18.30
C ILE A 308 4.08 18.13 18.84
N VAL A 309 5.22 18.13 18.14
CA VAL A 309 6.40 18.91 18.53
C VAL A 309 6.08 20.39 18.58
N ARG A 310 5.33 20.93 17.60
CA ARG A 310 4.91 22.34 17.62
C ARG A 310 4.05 22.67 18.84
N ILE A 311 3.04 21.86 19.13
CA ILE A 311 2.17 22.05 20.31
C ILE A 311 3.00 21.99 21.60
N TYR A 312 3.95 21.05 21.66
CA TYR A 312 4.85 20.90 22.79
C TYR A 312 5.74 22.12 23.00
N GLU A 313 6.37 22.66 21.95
CA GLU A 313 7.22 23.85 22.01
C GLU A 313 6.44 25.11 22.42
N GLU A 314 5.22 25.26 21.93
CA GLU A 314 4.29 26.32 22.33
C GLU A 314 3.94 26.21 23.81
N THR A 315 3.57 25.00 24.26
CA THR A 315 3.26 24.71 25.68
C THR A 315 4.46 24.95 26.58
N LEU A 316 5.66 24.53 26.15
CA LEU A 316 6.91 24.76 26.87
C LEU A 316 7.17 26.26 27.04
N SER A 317 6.99 27.03 25.95
CA SER A 317 7.18 28.48 25.98
C SER A 317 6.17 29.18 26.90
N MET A 318 4.92 28.72 26.92
CA MET A 318 3.91 29.22 27.86
C MET A 318 4.21 28.87 29.30
N ASN A 319 4.62 27.63 29.57
CA ASN A 319 5.02 27.20 30.91
C ASN A 319 6.20 28.00 31.46
N ILE A 320 7.20 28.31 30.63
CA ILE A 320 8.30 29.21 30.99
C ILE A 320 7.77 30.60 31.34
N LEU A 321 6.87 31.15 30.52
CA LEU A 321 6.28 32.48 30.75
C LEU A 321 5.44 32.53 32.03
N ILE A 322 4.58 31.53 32.25
CA ILE A 322 3.77 31.38 33.46
C ILE A 322 4.69 31.36 34.69
N LEU A 323 5.69 30.48 34.72
CA LEU A 323 6.65 30.40 35.82
C LEU A 323 7.41 31.70 36.06
N GLN A 324 7.78 32.43 35.00
CA GLN A 324 8.46 33.73 35.12
C GLN A 324 7.55 34.80 35.75
N LYS A 325 6.24 34.75 35.49
CA LYS A 325 5.25 35.75 35.94
C LYS A 325 4.64 35.42 37.29
N THR A 326 4.18 34.19 37.49
CA THR A 326 3.42 33.77 38.66
C THR A 326 4.33 33.20 39.75
N ARG A 327 5.50 32.67 39.37
CA ARG A 327 6.40 31.89 40.25
C ARG A 327 5.69 30.68 40.88
N ASP A 328 4.59 30.23 40.28
CA ASP A 328 3.74 29.16 40.78
C ASP A 328 3.78 27.97 39.83
N VAL A 329 4.27 26.83 40.33
CA VAL A 329 4.44 25.58 39.56
C VAL A 329 3.09 24.91 39.32
N SER A 330 2.08 25.15 40.17
CA SER A 330 0.77 24.50 40.06
C SER A 330 -0.05 24.99 38.85
N GLN A 331 0.33 26.14 38.27
CA GLN A 331 -0.33 26.74 37.11
C GLN A 331 0.24 26.28 35.77
N LEU A 332 1.18 25.32 35.78
CA LEU A 332 1.78 24.80 34.56
C LEU A 332 0.81 23.92 33.79
N LEU A 333 0.82 24.10 32.48
CA LEU A 333 0.08 23.25 31.55
C LEU A 333 0.71 21.86 31.47
N PRO A 334 -0.09 20.79 31.39
CA PRO A 334 0.42 19.44 31.16
C PRO A 334 1.23 19.37 29.86
N MET A 335 2.33 18.63 29.89
CA MET A 335 3.21 18.44 28.73
C MET A 335 3.41 16.97 28.44
N HIS A 336 3.13 16.55 27.21
CA HIS A 336 3.37 15.19 26.74
C HIS A 336 4.59 15.17 25.82
N HIS A 337 5.59 14.33 26.13
CA HIS A 337 6.79 14.26 25.32
C HIS A 337 6.47 13.76 23.90
N PRO A 338 6.91 14.46 22.84
CA PRO A 338 6.69 14.04 21.46
C PRO A 338 7.40 12.71 21.16
N CYS A 339 6.69 11.79 20.50
CA CYS A 339 7.23 10.50 20.08
C CYS A 339 6.52 9.95 18.85
N LEU A 340 7.25 9.16 18.06
CA LEU A 340 6.67 8.31 17.02
C LEU A 340 5.73 7.29 17.65
N SER A 341 4.70 6.86 16.91
CA SER A 341 3.73 5.95 17.49
C SER A 341 4.36 4.57 17.78
N PRO A 342 3.97 3.90 18.87
CA PRO A 342 4.47 2.56 19.18
C PRO A 342 4.22 1.55 18.06
N GLU A 343 3.08 1.67 17.37
CA GLU A 343 2.72 0.80 16.25
C GLU A 343 3.68 0.97 15.07
N PHE A 344 3.99 2.21 14.70
CA PHE A 344 4.95 2.49 13.65
C PHE A 344 6.35 2.01 14.02
N MET A 345 6.81 2.31 15.24
CA MET A 345 8.13 1.90 15.72
C MET A 345 8.29 0.38 15.73
N LYS A 346 7.22 -0.36 16.05
CA LYS A 346 7.22 -1.82 15.97
C LYS A 346 7.42 -2.30 14.52
N LYS A 347 6.62 -1.80 13.58
CA LYS A 347 6.74 -2.16 12.15
C LYS A 347 8.12 -1.82 11.57
N TYR A 348 8.66 -0.65 11.94
CA TYR A 348 10.02 -0.26 11.57
C TYR A 348 11.05 -1.23 12.12
N SER A 349 10.95 -1.60 13.40
CA SER A 349 11.87 -2.53 14.07
C SER A 349 11.85 -3.90 13.39
N ASP A 350 10.66 -4.44 13.12
CA ASP A 350 10.47 -5.74 12.46
C ASP A 350 11.14 -5.76 11.07
N LEU A 351 10.98 -4.67 10.30
CA LEU A 351 11.64 -4.50 9.00
C LEU A 351 13.17 -4.48 9.15
N MET A 352 13.70 -3.69 10.07
CA MET A 352 15.15 -3.57 10.25
C MET A 352 15.78 -4.91 10.67
N ILE A 353 15.13 -5.65 11.56
CA ILE A 353 15.55 -7.00 11.96
C ILE A 353 15.63 -7.92 10.75
N GLY A 354 14.61 -7.91 9.88
CA GLY A 354 14.54 -8.74 8.67
C GLY A 354 15.63 -8.44 7.64
N LEU A 355 16.24 -7.26 7.66
CA LEU A 355 17.27 -6.83 6.71
C LEU A 355 18.70 -7.24 7.10
N THR A 356 18.93 -7.74 8.32
CA THR A 356 20.29 -8.17 8.74
C THR A 356 20.68 -9.52 8.16
N THR A 357 21.31 -9.52 6.99
CA THR A 357 21.91 -10.72 6.37
C THR A 357 23.40 -10.59 6.05
N GLU A 358 23.99 -9.38 6.07
CA GLU A 358 25.35 -9.14 5.55
C GLU A 358 26.46 -9.07 6.61
N VAL A 359 26.13 -8.70 7.86
CA VAL A 359 27.12 -8.66 8.96
C VAL A 359 26.94 -9.91 9.83
N PRO A 360 28.00 -10.70 10.07
CA PRO A 360 27.92 -11.87 10.95
C PRO A 360 27.41 -11.47 12.34
N ASP A 361 26.58 -12.31 12.95
CA ASP A 361 26.07 -12.03 14.30
C ASP A 361 27.17 -11.89 15.35
N THR A 362 28.40 -12.36 15.07
CA THR A 362 29.60 -12.21 15.92
C THR A 362 30.21 -10.81 15.91
N ASP A 363 29.85 -9.96 14.94
CA ASP A 363 30.54 -8.70 14.69
C ASP A 363 29.67 -7.52 15.14
N CYS A 364 30.30 -6.46 15.67
CA CYS A 364 29.57 -5.30 16.16
C CYS A 364 28.99 -4.49 14.99
N LEU A 365 27.66 -4.28 14.95
CA LEU A 365 26.99 -3.51 13.89
C LEU A 365 27.31 -2.00 13.85
N ILE A 366 28.12 -1.48 14.78
CA ILE A 366 28.56 -0.08 14.76
C ILE A 366 29.93 0.06 14.08
N CYS A 367 30.91 -0.77 14.46
CA CYS A 367 32.27 -0.71 13.90
C CYS A 367 32.58 -1.78 12.86
N HIS A 368 31.70 -2.78 12.74
CA HIS A 368 31.83 -3.94 11.85
C HIS A 368 33.07 -4.81 12.15
N GLU A 369 33.57 -4.75 13.38
CA GLU A 369 34.68 -5.58 13.87
C GLU A 369 34.14 -6.75 14.70
N TYR A 370 34.84 -7.88 14.64
CA TYR A 370 34.56 -9.06 15.45
C TYR A 370 34.64 -8.73 16.94
N ARG A 371 33.65 -9.19 17.71
CA ARG A 371 33.62 -8.99 19.17
C ARG A 371 34.38 -10.10 19.87
N GLU A 372 35.50 -9.77 20.52
CA GLU A 372 36.28 -10.78 21.23
C GLU A 372 35.60 -11.17 22.55
N SER A 373 35.74 -12.44 22.96
CA SER A 373 35.10 -12.99 24.16
C SER A 373 35.44 -12.28 25.48
N HIS A 374 36.56 -11.53 25.51
CA HIS A 374 37.03 -10.81 26.69
C HIS A 374 36.58 -9.34 26.71
N GLU A 375 36.02 -8.83 25.61
CA GLU A 375 35.56 -7.46 25.51
C GLU A 375 34.20 -7.28 26.18
N LYS A 376 33.98 -6.13 26.79
CA LYS A 376 32.68 -5.80 27.37
C LYS A 376 31.68 -5.53 26.25
N THR A 377 30.53 -6.18 26.31
CA THR A 377 29.45 -6.03 25.34
C THR A 377 28.15 -5.59 26.01
N ILE A 378 27.22 -5.08 25.21
CA ILE A 378 25.83 -4.82 25.61
C ILE A 378 24.88 -5.38 24.54
N GLU A 379 23.75 -5.92 24.97
CA GLU A 379 22.74 -6.54 24.12
C GLU A 379 21.44 -5.72 24.12
N CYS A 380 20.75 -5.67 22.97
CA CYS A 380 19.37 -5.20 22.90
C CYS A 380 18.39 -6.27 23.40
N GLU A 381 18.20 -6.35 24.72
CA GLU A 381 17.46 -7.42 25.40
C GLU A 381 15.97 -7.53 25.01
N THR A 382 15.36 -6.44 24.57
CA THR A 382 13.89 -6.35 24.47
C THR A 382 13.34 -6.50 23.05
N THR A 383 14.17 -6.42 22.01
CA THR A 383 13.65 -6.37 20.63
C THR A 383 14.47 -7.17 19.63
N CYS A 384 15.75 -6.83 19.42
CA CYS A 384 16.52 -7.44 18.32
C CYS A 384 17.67 -8.34 18.78
N HIS A 385 18.00 -8.38 20.08
CA HIS A 385 19.07 -9.21 20.65
C HIS A 385 20.46 -9.03 19.99
N LYS A 386 20.66 -7.94 19.24
CA LYS A 386 21.95 -7.61 18.66
C LYS A 386 22.90 -7.14 19.76
N VAL A 387 24.14 -7.62 19.68
CA VAL A 387 25.20 -7.37 20.65
C VAL A 387 26.23 -6.39 20.08
N TYR A 388 26.63 -5.41 20.88
CA TYR A 388 27.55 -4.35 20.51
C TYR A 388 28.72 -4.31 21.48
N HIS A 389 29.89 -3.81 21.04
CA HIS A 389 30.93 -3.39 21.98
C HIS A 389 30.35 -2.32 22.92
N LEU A 390 30.59 -2.46 24.23
CA LEU A 390 30.13 -1.50 25.23
C LEU A 390 30.65 -0.10 24.90
N LYS A 391 31.90 0.02 24.41
CA LYS A 391 32.48 1.30 24.00
C LYS A 391 31.72 1.95 22.83
N CYS A 392 31.39 1.17 21.79
CA CYS A 392 30.64 1.67 20.65
C CYS A 392 29.24 2.11 21.04
N ALA A 393 28.54 1.28 21.82
CA ALA A 393 27.21 1.60 22.33
C ALA A 393 27.23 2.80 23.28
N SER A 394 28.24 2.92 24.15
CA SER A 394 28.37 4.07 25.06
C SER A 394 28.55 5.39 24.31
N GLU A 395 29.31 5.39 23.20
CA GLU A 395 29.45 6.59 22.38
C GLU A 395 28.14 6.94 21.67
N TRP A 396 27.41 5.94 21.20
CA TRP A 396 26.09 6.10 20.62
C TRP A 396 25.08 6.68 21.62
N PHE A 397 25.05 6.18 22.86
CA PHE A 397 24.11 6.61 23.90
C PHE A 397 24.31 8.05 24.38
N LYS A 398 25.47 8.67 24.12
CA LYS A 398 25.65 10.11 24.35
C LYS A 398 24.75 10.96 23.46
N GLN A 399 24.32 10.41 22.32
CA GLN A 399 23.47 11.08 21.36
C GLN A 399 22.06 10.49 21.36
N GLN A 400 21.95 9.16 21.45
CA GLN A 400 20.68 8.43 21.31
C GLN A 400 20.62 7.21 22.21
N GLN A 401 19.68 7.17 23.16
CA GLN A 401 19.49 6.05 24.12
C GLN A 401 18.71 4.84 23.52
N THR A 402 18.79 4.68 22.20
CA THR A 402 18.07 3.65 21.44
C THR A 402 19.03 2.66 20.81
N CYS A 403 18.54 1.48 20.47
CA CYS A 403 19.30 0.47 19.75
C CYS A 403 19.73 1.00 18.39
N PRO A 404 21.03 0.95 18.03
CA PRO A 404 21.51 1.41 16.72
C PRO A 404 20.82 0.71 15.55
N HIS A 405 20.42 -0.55 15.74
CA HIS A 405 19.82 -1.38 14.73
C HIS A 405 18.29 -1.22 14.61
N CYS A 406 17.53 -1.52 15.68
CA CYS A 406 16.06 -1.49 15.63
C CYS A 406 15.45 -0.19 16.17
N ARG A 407 16.25 0.71 16.76
CA ARG A 407 15.78 1.96 17.40
C ARG A 407 14.85 1.77 18.59
N SER A 408 14.64 0.54 19.06
CA SER A 408 13.99 0.30 20.34
C SER A 408 14.81 0.85 21.50
N ARG A 409 14.13 1.28 22.55
CA ARG A 409 14.76 1.86 23.73
C ARG A 409 15.63 0.82 24.45
N MET A 410 16.87 1.19 24.77
CA MET A 410 17.85 0.29 25.41
C MET A 410 18.19 0.67 26.85
N LEU A 411 17.92 1.90 27.28
CA LEU A 411 18.18 2.39 28.64
C LEU A 411 16.91 2.99 29.25
N ASP A 412 16.71 2.75 30.55
CA ASP A 412 15.61 3.30 31.35
C ASP A 412 15.98 4.72 31.84
N ASP A 413 15.03 5.67 31.75
CA ASP A 413 15.23 7.07 32.18
C ASP A 413 15.34 7.18 33.71
N GLU A 414 14.79 6.21 34.45
CA GLU A 414 14.82 6.20 35.91
C GLU A 414 16.19 5.76 36.46
N GLU A 415 16.91 4.89 35.74
CA GLU A 415 18.22 4.38 36.14
C GLU A 415 19.38 5.18 35.52
N TYR A 416 19.20 5.74 34.31
CA TYR A 416 20.21 6.53 33.59
C TYR A 416 19.61 7.76 32.91
N PRO A 417 19.23 8.81 33.67
CA PRO A 417 18.65 10.02 33.10
C PRO A 417 19.60 10.68 32.11
N ALA A 418 19.05 11.13 30.98
CA ALA A 418 19.82 11.82 29.94
C ALA A 418 20.53 13.08 30.51
N LEU A 419 21.87 13.08 30.45
CA LEU A 419 22.76 14.10 31.00
C LEU A 419 22.39 15.54 30.60
#